data_AF-A0A2E7HPY5-F1
#
_entry.id   AF-A0A2E7HPY5-F1
#
_cell.length_a   1.000
_cell.length_b   1.000
_cell.length_c   1.000
_cell.angle_alpha   90.00
_cell.angle_beta   90.00
_cell.angle_gamma   90.00
#
_symmetry.space_group_name_H-M   'P 1'
#
loop_
_entity.id
_entity.type
_entity.pdbx_description
1 polymer ?
#
loop_
_entity_poly.entity_id
_entity_poly.type
_entity_poly.pdbx_seq_one_letter_code
_entity_poly.pdbx_strand_id
1 'polypeptide(L)'
;MNAKDYFFLGLFTPHSGDRKTLQTQLNWTLRITAALCFIGHGTWGLITKSGWLPFFASQGIEGELAWTLQRLIGAFDIAMALLLLWRPNRAVILWMFLWALWTAILRPLAGNLDKPVEVTEGQWVVEIREEARSDKTQTWEFWERAGNWGPPFMLLVMGGAFAVRRRDLLGAYKEPEIKESTIDTIFFLCKLCLGLLLIGHAGFGFVVQKQMLIDHWQSIGVNADAAFISQIGYTEFALGIMIFLAPIRPLIILALGWKLFTEFLYVPADTVSGMGVVNIFEWIERWGDYGIPLAMLYILAYRAKKKA
;
A
#
# COMPACT_ATOMS: atom_id res chain seq x y z
N MET A 1 -22.71 8.53 11.41
CA MET A 1 -21.66 8.36 12.44
C MET A 1 -20.84 9.63 12.45
N ASN A 2 -20.61 10.23 13.63
CA ASN A 2 -19.72 11.40 13.72
C ASN A 2 -18.25 10.93 13.70
N ALA A 3 -17.30 11.86 13.50
CA ALA A 3 -15.87 11.51 13.43
C ALA A 3 -15.33 10.92 14.75
N LYS A 4 -15.83 11.38 15.90
CA LYS A 4 -15.42 10.86 17.21
C LYS A 4 -15.77 9.37 17.34
N ASP A 5 -16.99 8.99 17.00
CA ASP A 5 -17.46 7.61 17.07
C ASP A 5 -16.65 6.70 16.14
N TYR A 6 -16.26 7.19 14.96
CA TYR A 6 -15.39 6.47 14.04
C TYR A 6 -14.08 6.05 14.71
N PHE A 7 -13.38 7.00 15.35
CA PHE A 7 -12.05 6.75 15.94
C PHE A 7 -12.10 6.09 17.31
N PHE A 8 -13.18 6.24 18.08
CA PHE A 8 -13.24 5.68 19.43
C PHE A 8 -13.82 4.26 19.46
N LEU A 9 -14.92 4.01 18.75
CA LEU A 9 -15.65 2.74 18.81
C LEU A 9 -14.80 1.59 18.25
N GLY A 10 -14.48 0.65 19.11
CA GLY A 10 -13.71 -0.54 18.80
C GLY A 10 -12.19 -0.35 18.84
N LEU A 11 -11.67 0.87 18.98
CA LEU A 11 -10.23 1.13 19.20
C LEU A 11 -9.94 1.43 20.67
N PHE A 12 -10.65 2.39 21.25
CA PHE A 12 -10.46 2.85 22.63
C PHE A 12 -11.66 2.54 23.52
N THR A 13 -12.84 2.37 22.93
CA THR A 13 -14.05 1.95 23.63
C THR A 13 -14.60 0.66 23.02
N PRO A 14 -15.44 -0.11 23.73
CA PRO A 14 -16.13 -1.25 23.14
C PRO A 14 -16.90 -0.85 21.87
N HIS A 15 -16.84 -1.70 20.84
CA HIS A 15 -17.60 -1.47 19.62
C HIS A 15 -19.11 -1.54 19.90
N SER A 16 -19.94 -0.89 19.07
CA SER A 16 -21.40 -0.87 19.24
C SER A 16 -22.07 -2.23 18.98
N GLY A 17 -21.41 -3.09 18.20
CA GLY A 17 -21.96 -4.36 17.70
C GLY A 17 -22.94 -4.19 16.54
N ASP A 18 -23.17 -2.96 16.07
CA ASP A 18 -24.03 -2.67 14.92
C ASP A 18 -23.24 -2.78 13.60
N ARG A 19 -23.85 -3.45 12.62
CA ARG A 19 -23.27 -3.66 11.28
C ARG A 19 -23.16 -2.37 10.48
N LYS A 20 -24.10 -1.42 10.63
CA LYS A 20 -24.03 -0.15 9.90
C LYS A 20 -22.85 0.70 10.37
N THR A 21 -22.58 0.68 11.68
CA THR A 21 -21.38 1.29 12.28
C THR A 21 -20.12 0.68 11.66
N LEU A 22 -19.98 -0.65 11.69
CA LEU A 22 -18.82 -1.33 11.11
C LEU A 22 -18.68 -1.06 9.60
N GLN A 23 -19.79 -1.12 8.84
CA GLN A 23 -19.78 -0.82 7.40
C GLN A 23 -19.23 0.57 7.13
N THR A 24 -19.65 1.57 7.92
CA THR A 24 -19.17 2.94 7.78
C THR A 24 -17.69 3.05 8.12
N GLN A 25 -17.23 2.36 9.17
CA GLN A 25 -15.81 2.30 9.54
C GLN A 25 -14.96 1.70 8.42
N LEU A 26 -15.37 0.54 7.88
CA LEU A 26 -14.66 -0.13 6.78
C LEU A 26 -14.65 0.71 5.50
N ASN A 27 -15.79 1.29 5.13
CA ASN A 27 -15.90 2.13 3.93
C ASN A 27 -14.89 3.28 3.96
N TRP A 28 -14.90 4.07 5.02
CA TRP A 28 -14.02 5.22 5.14
C TRP A 28 -12.55 4.81 5.30
N THR A 29 -12.27 3.78 6.09
CA THR A 29 -10.90 3.27 6.26
C THR A 29 -10.32 2.90 4.90
N LEU A 30 -11.01 2.06 4.13
CA LEU A 30 -10.51 1.55 2.85
C LEU A 30 -10.44 2.65 1.78
N ARG A 31 -11.39 3.59 1.76
CA ARG A 31 -11.36 4.74 0.82
C ARG A 31 -10.20 5.68 1.11
N ILE A 32 -9.99 6.05 2.37
CA ILE A 32 -8.86 6.88 2.79
C ILE A 32 -7.55 6.15 2.47
N THR A 33 -7.49 4.85 2.74
CA THR A 33 -6.31 4.02 2.45
C THR A 33 -5.96 4.04 0.96
N ALA A 34 -6.92 3.71 0.09
CA ALA A 34 -6.70 3.73 -1.35
C ALA A 34 -6.37 5.15 -1.87
N ALA A 35 -7.07 6.17 -1.38
CA ALA A 35 -6.85 7.55 -1.79
C ALA A 35 -5.46 8.06 -1.40
N LEU A 36 -4.99 7.80 -0.18
CA LEU A 36 -3.68 8.24 0.27
C LEU A 36 -2.55 7.47 -0.42
N CYS A 37 -2.73 6.18 -0.71
CA CYS A 37 -1.79 5.45 -1.58
C CYS A 37 -1.66 6.15 -2.95
N PHE A 38 -2.78 6.45 -3.61
CA PHE A 38 -2.79 7.11 -4.92
C PHE A 38 -2.30 8.56 -4.89
N ILE A 39 -2.56 9.30 -3.81
CA ILE A 39 -2.01 10.66 -3.63
C ILE A 39 -0.50 10.59 -3.47
N GLY A 40 0.02 9.67 -2.66
CA GLY A 40 1.46 9.49 -2.48
C GLY A 40 2.16 9.13 -3.80
N HIS A 41 1.71 8.08 -4.48
CA HIS A 41 2.25 7.69 -5.79
C HIS A 41 2.08 8.83 -6.81
N GLY A 42 0.91 9.46 -6.84
CA GLY A 42 0.62 10.54 -7.77
C GLY A 42 1.54 11.75 -7.61
N THR A 43 1.88 12.12 -6.36
CA THR A 43 2.87 13.14 -6.07
C THR A 43 4.26 12.75 -6.58
N TRP A 44 4.70 11.51 -6.39
CA TRP A 44 5.97 11.01 -6.96
C TRP A 44 5.99 10.99 -8.49
N GLY A 45 4.83 10.80 -9.12
CA GLY A 45 4.64 10.96 -10.55
C GLY A 45 4.80 12.42 -11.00
N LEU A 46 4.15 13.35 -10.32
CA LEU A 46 4.24 14.79 -10.63
C LEU A 46 5.67 15.33 -10.49
N ILE A 47 6.40 14.87 -9.47
CA ILE A 47 7.79 15.28 -9.20
C ILE A 47 8.79 14.53 -10.10
N THR A 48 8.32 13.60 -10.94
CA THR A 48 9.17 12.83 -11.85
C THR A 48 10.31 12.12 -11.12
N LYS A 49 9.96 11.26 -10.15
CA LYS A 49 10.95 10.39 -9.50
C LYS A 49 11.57 9.42 -10.51
N SER A 50 12.89 9.52 -10.74
CA SER A 50 13.64 8.70 -11.70
C SER A 50 13.51 7.20 -11.50
N GLY A 51 13.24 6.75 -10.26
CA GLY A 51 13.00 5.35 -9.93
C GLY A 51 11.82 4.70 -10.66
N TRP A 52 11.00 5.48 -11.37
CA TRP A 52 9.88 4.96 -12.16
C TRP A 52 10.21 4.67 -13.62
N LEU A 53 11.28 5.26 -14.16
CA LEU A 53 11.68 5.05 -15.56
C LEU A 53 11.88 3.57 -15.93
N PRO A 54 12.41 2.68 -15.06
CA PRO A 54 12.48 1.25 -15.38
C PRO A 54 11.13 0.61 -15.70
N PHE A 55 10.02 1.07 -15.09
CA PHE A 55 8.69 0.57 -15.43
C PHE A 55 8.30 0.97 -16.85
N PHE A 56 8.58 2.20 -17.27
CA PHE A 56 8.32 2.66 -18.64
C PHE A 56 9.19 1.93 -19.66
N ALA A 57 10.49 1.79 -19.39
CA ALA A 57 11.41 1.06 -20.25
C ALA A 57 11.00 -0.41 -20.43
N SER A 58 10.50 -1.07 -19.38
CA SER A 58 9.97 -2.44 -19.47
C SER A 58 8.80 -2.58 -20.46
N GLN A 59 8.12 -1.48 -20.78
CA GLN A 59 7.02 -1.40 -21.75
C GLN A 59 7.46 -0.80 -23.10
N GLY A 60 8.76 -0.60 -23.32
CA GLY A 60 9.30 0.01 -24.53
C GLY A 60 9.09 1.53 -24.62
N ILE A 61 8.88 2.22 -23.49
CA ILE A 61 8.69 3.67 -23.42
C ILE A 61 9.95 4.30 -22.81
N GLU A 62 10.68 5.08 -23.60
CA GLU A 62 11.96 5.66 -23.20
C GLU A 62 12.04 7.18 -23.47
N GLY A 63 13.06 7.83 -22.92
CA GLY A 63 13.36 9.26 -23.14
C GLY A 63 12.34 10.24 -22.56
N GLU A 64 12.17 11.39 -23.20
CA GLU A 64 11.27 12.46 -22.73
C GLU A 64 9.80 12.04 -22.62
N LEU A 65 9.39 11.04 -23.40
CA LEU A 65 8.02 10.52 -23.33
C LEU A 65 7.74 9.88 -21.96
N ALA A 66 8.68 9.11 -21.41
CA ALA A 66 8.53 8.50 -20.08
C ALA A 66 8.34 9.56 -18.98
N TRP A 67 9.16 10.62 -19.01
CA TRP A 67 9.06 11.75 -18.08
C TRP A 67 7.73 12.51 -18.19
N THR A 68 7.24 12.70 -19.41
CA THR A 68 5.95 13.36 -19.65
C THR A 68 4.78 12.51 -19.18
N LEU A 69 4.78 11.21 -19.52
CA LEU A 69 3.75 10.28 -19.09
C LEU A 69 3.73 10.11 -17.58
N GLN A 70 4.88 10.08 -16.92
CA GLN A 70 4.98 10.00 -15.46
C GLN A 70 4.22 11.15 -14.77
N ARG A 71 4.35 12.39 -15.25
CA ARG A 71 3.58 13.53 -14.71
C ARG A 71 2.08 13.41 -14.96
N LEU A 72 1.68 12.99 -16.17
CA LEU A 72 0.27 12.83 -16.52
C LEU A 72 -0.39 11.72 -15.69
N ILE A 73 0.30 10.59 -15.53
CA ILE A 73 -0.13 9.48 -14.66
C ILE A 73 -0.26 9.97 -13.22
N GLY A 74 0.73 10.72 -12.72
CA GLY A 74 0.69 11.24 -11.36
C GLY A 74 -0.51 12.17 -11.10
N ALA A 75 -0.80 13.07 -12.04
CA ALA A 75 -1.99 13.91 -11.99
C ALA A 75 -3.29 13.08 -12.02
N PHE A 76 -3.32 12.03 -12.84
CA PHE A 76 -4.48 11.15 -12.96
C PHE A 76 -4.73 10.33 -11.69
N ASP A 77 -3.68 9.84 -11.03
CA ASP A 77 -3.78 9.11 -9.76
C ASP A 77 -4.38 9.99 -8.66
N ILE A 78 -3.93 11.25 -8.54
CA ILE A 78 -4.50 12.23 -7.61
C ILE A 78 -5.97 12.50 -7.95
N ALA A 79 -6.30 12.68 -9.23
CA ALA A 79 -7.69 12.89 -9.65
C ALA A 79 -8.59 11.70 -9.26
N MET A 80 -8.14 10.46 -9.45
CA MET A 80 -8.89 9.26 -9.05
C MET A 80 -9.08 9.19 -7.52
N ALA A 81 -8.05 9.55 -6.75
CA ALA A 81 -8.14 9.60 -5.29
C ALA A 81 -9.17 10.64 -4.81
N LEU A 82 -9.15 11.84 -5.38
CA LEU A 82 -10.11 12.91 -5.03
C LEU A 82 -11.55 12.51 -5.41
N LEU A 83 -11.75 11.89 -6.58
CA LEU A 83 -13.05 11.35 -6.97
C LEU A 83 -13.53 10.26 -6.01
N LEU A 84 -12.65 9.35 -5.58
CA LEU A 84 -12.97 8.31 -4.61
C LEU A 84 -13.44 8.89 -3.27
N LEU A 85 -12.80 9.95 -2.79
CA LEU A 85 -13.14 10.62 -1.52
C LEU A 85 -14.41 11.47 -1.62
N TRP A 86 -14.60 12.15 -2.76
CA TRP A 86 -15.77 13.00 -2.96
C TRP A 86 -17.04 12.18 -3.21
N ARG A 87 -17.03 11.29 -4.21
CA ARG A 87 -18.17 10.46 -4.56
C ARG A 87 -17.69 9.12 -5.14
N PRO A 88 -17.67 8.04 -4.34
CA PRO A 88 -17.13 6.77 -4.79
C PRO A 88 -17.99 6.23 -5.93
N ASN A 89 -17.34 5.95 -7.06
CA ASN A 89 -17.95 5.28 -8.20
C ASN A 89 -17.22 3.96 -8.47
N ARG A 90 -17.96 2.92 -8.82
CA ARG A 90 -17.44 1.60 -9.18
C ARG A 90 -16.40 1.66 -10.29
N ALA A 91 -16.58 2.50 -11.32
CA ALA A 91 -15.57 2.65 -12.37
C ALA A 91 -14.24 3.17 -11.83
N VAL A 92 -14.26 4.15 -10.93
CA VAL A 92 -13.06 4.69 -10.28
C VAL A 92 -12.39 3.62 -9.43
N ILE A 93 -13.15 2.91 -8.60
CA ILE A 93 -12.60 1.84 -7.74
C ILE A 93 -12.02 0.70 -8.58
N LEU A 94 -12.70 0.30 -9.66
CA LEU A 94 -12.24 -0.74 -10.58
C LEU A 94 -10.95 -0.32 -11.29
N TRP A 95 -10.90 0.91 -11.78
CA TRP A 95 -9.68 1.48 -12.35
C TRP A 95 -8.54 1.46 -11.32
N MET A 96 -8.77 1.97 -10.11
CA MET A 96 -7.75 2.01 -9.06
C MET A 96 -7.23 0.61 -8.70
N PHE A 97 -8.12 -0.38 -8.61
CA PHE A 97 -7.71 -1.77 -8.39
C PHE A 97 -6.85 -2.30 -9.54
N LEU A 98 -7.33 -2.20 -10.79
CA LEU A 98 -6.64 -2.74 -11.95
C LEU A 98 -5.30 -2.03 -12.18
N TRP A 99 -5.26 -0.72 -12.00
CA TRP A 99 -4.05 0.10 -12.15
C TRP A 99 -3.00 -0.22 -11.09
N ALA A 100 -3.39 -0.27 -9.81
CA ALA A 100 -2.48 -0.63 -8.72
C ALA A 100 -1.98 -2.07 -8.84
N LEU A 101 -2.84 -3.00 -9.28
CA LEU A 101 -2.45 -4.39 -9.50
C LEU A 101 -1.48 -4.51 -10.69
N TRP A 102 -1.79 -3.85 -11.81
CA TRP A 102 -0.94 -3.83 -13.00
C TRP A 102 0.45 -3.31 -12.69
N THR A 103 0.54 -2.13 -12.07
CA THR A 103 1.83 -1.52 -11.68
C THR A 103 2.61 -2.36 -10.66
N ALA A 104 1.92 -3.07 -9.77
CA ALA A 104 2.58 -4.03 -8.88
C ALA A 104 3.16 -5.23 -9.66
N ILE A 105 2.43 -5.77 -10.64
CA ILE A 105 2.89 -6.88 -11.51
C ILE A 105 4.10 -6.48 -12.36
N LEU A 106 4.22 -5.21 -12.73
CA LEU A 106 5.38 -4.71 -13.47
C LEU A 106 6.69 -4.78 -12.67
N ARG A 107 6.67 -4.89 -11.34
CA ARG A 107 7.89 -4.96 -10.51
C ARG A 107 8.75 -6.18 -10.84
N PRO A 108 8.25 -7.42 -10.81
CA PRO A 108 9.01 -8.56 -11.31
C PRO A 108 9.59 -8.37 -12.73
N LEU A 109 8.88 -7.68 -13.62
CA LEU A 109 9.30 -7.45 -15.01
C LEU A 109 10.39 -6.37 -15.14
N ALA A 110 10.26 -5.27 -14.39
CA ALA A 110 11.27 -4.22 -14.27
C ALA A 110 12.45 -4.63 -13.37
N GLY A 111 12.37 -5.81 -12.75
CA GLY A 111 13.39 -6.49 -11.94
C GLY A 111 14.82 -6.36 -12.45
N ASN A 112 14.97 -6.57 -13.76
CA ASN A 112 16.25 -6.70 -14.45
C ASN A 112 16.79 -5.36 -15.01
N LEU A 113 16.04 -4.28 -14.86
CA LEU A 113 16.42 -2.95 -15.34
C LEU A 113 17.08 -2.17 -14.19
N ASP A 114 18.21 -1.54 -14.47
CA ASP A 114 18.90 -0.73 -13.46
C ASP A 114 18.28 0.65 -13.31
N LYS A 115 18.66 1.34 -12.22
CA LYS A 115 18.26 2.74 -12.06
C LYS A 115 18.81 3.54 -13.24
N PRO A 116 18.06 4.54 -13.74
CA PRO A 116 18.52 5.35 -14.85
C PRO A 116 19.88 5.99 -14.54
N VAL A 117 20.78 5.94 -15.52
CA VAL A 117 22.05 6.67 -15.47
C VAL A 117 21.92 7.88 -16.41
N GLU A 118 22.33 9.04 -15.92
CA GLU A 118 22.44 10.24 -16.75
C GLU A 118 23.72 10.11 -17.60
N VAL A 119 23.54 9.95 -18.91
CA VAL A 119 24.66 9.74 -19.85
C VAL A 119 25.16 11.09 -20.40
N THR A 120 24.24 12.03 -20.60
CA THR A 120 24.48 13.42 -20.98
C THR A 120 23.52 14.29 -20.18
N GLU A 121 23.81 15.58 -19.98
CA GLU A 121 22.92 16.52 -19.28
C GLU A 121 21.46 16.41 -19.81
N GLY A 122 20.56 15.96 -18.95
CA GLY A 122 19.14 15.75 -19.26
C GLY A 122 18.79 14.47 -20.05
N GLN A 123 19.78 13.66 -20.47
CA GLN A 123 19.58 12.38 -21.16
C GLN A 123 19.80 11.21 -20.21
N TRP A 124 18.71 10.50 -19.94
CA TRP A 124 18.67 9.35 -19.05
C TRP A 124 18.47 8.08 -19.85
N VAL A 125 19.33 7.08 -19.59
CA VAL A 125 19.21 5.75 -20.19
C VAL A 125 18.94 4.74 -19.08
N VAL A 126 17.99 3.84 -19.32
CA VAL A 126 17.74 2.68 -18.47
C VAL A 126 18.53 1.52 -19.06
N GLU A 127 19.58 1.09 -18.37
CA GLU A 127 20.40 -0.02 -18.84
C GLU A 127 19.80 -1.36 -18.45
N ILE A 128 19.82 -2.30 -19.39
CA ILE A 128 19.59 -3.71 -19.11
C ILE A 128 20.88 -4.25 -18.51
N ARG A 129 20.80 -4.77 -17.30
CA ARG A 129 21.98 -5.35 -16.66
C ARG A 129 22.39 -6.65 -17.37
N GLU A 130 23.68 -6.81 -17.63
CA GLU A 130 24.24 -8.02 -18.27
C GLU A 130 24.16 -9.26 -17.37
N GLU A 131 24.19 -9.09 -16.04
CA GLU A 131 24.06 -10.17 -15.05
C GLU A 131 22.76 -10.06 -14.25
N ALA A 132 22.07 -11.20 -14.05
CA ALA A 132 20.91 -11.25 -13.16
C ALA A 132 21.31 -10.93 -11.72
N ARG A 133 20.66 -9.93 -11.11
CA ARG A 133 20.85 -9.60 -9.69
C ARG A 133 20.24 -10.67 -8.79
N SER A 134 21.05 -11.42 -8.05
CA SER A 134 20.55 -12.30 -6.98
C SER A 134 19.94 -11.52 -5.80
N ASP A 135 20.25 -10.23 -5.69
CA ASP A 135 19.81 -9.27 -4.65
C ASP A 135 18.52 -8.52 -5.00
N LYS A 136 18.07 -8.46 -6.27
CA LYS A 136 16.81 -7.78 -6.65
C LYS A 136 15.75 -8.78 -7.10
N THR A 137 15.21 -9.56 -6.18
CA THR A 137 13.89 -10.16 -6.41
C THR A 137 12.82 -9.11 -6.19
N GLN A 138 12.60 -8.22 -7.18
CA GLN A 138 11.47 -7.29 -7.21
C GLN A 138 10.11 -8.01 -7.06
N THR A 139 10.10 -9.35 -7.12
CA THR A 139 9.03 -10.22 -6.63
C THR A 139 8.60 -9.92 -5.20
N TRP A 140 9.52 -9.61 -4.27
CA TRP A 140 9.17 -9.21 -2.91
C TRP A 140 8.42 -7.87 -2.89
N GLU A 141 8.77 -6.97 -3.81
CA GLU A 141 8.07 -5.70 -3.96
C GLU A 141 6.63 -5.87 -4.46
N PHE A 142 6.34 -6.87 -5.29
CA PHE A 142 4.95 -7.18 -5.64
C PHE A 142 4.11 -7.53 -4.39
N TRP A 143 4.65 -8.38 -3.52
CA TRP A 143 3.97 -8.81 -2.29
C TRP A 143 3.84 -7.67 -1.28
N GLU A 144 4.88 -6.86 -1.12
CA GLU A 144 4.86 -5.68 -0.24
C GLU A 144 3.81 -4.65 -0.69
N ARG A 145 3.57 -4.50 -2.00
CA ARG A 145 2.50 -3.63 -2.54
C ARG A 145 1.09 -4.19 -2.41
N ALA A 146 0.87 -5.30 -1.70
CA ALA A 146 -0.49 -5.78 -1.37
C ALA A 146 -1.34 -4.72 -0.65
N GLY A 147 -0.68 -3.81 0.08
CA GLY A 147 -1.29 -2.62 0.68
C GLY A 147 -1.95 -1.66 -0.32
N ASN A 148 -1.53 -1.67 -1.59
CA ASN A 148 -1.93 -0.67 -2.58
C ASN A 148 -3.15 -1.14 -3.38
N TRP A 149 -3.13 -2.38 -3.87
CA TRP A 149 -4.22 -2.95 -4.67
C TRP A 149 -5.30 -3.65 -3.82
N GLY A 150 -4.98 -4.06 -2.59
CA GLY A 150 -5.92 -4.71 -1.68
C GLY A 150 -7.11 -3.84 -1.27
N PRO A 151 -6.92 -2.60 -0.80
CA PRO A 151 -8.02 -1.72 -0.38
C PRO A 151 -9.08 -1.42 -1.47
N PRO A 152 -8.72 -1.03 -2.72
CA PRO A 152 -9.73 -0.87 -3.76
C PRO A 152 -10.42 -2.19 -4.12
N PHE A 153 -9.73 -3.33 -4.06
CA PHE A 153 -10.37 -4.64 -4.23
C PHE A 153 -11.40 -4.95 -3.13
N MET A 154 -11.07 -4.65 -1.86
CA MET A 154 -12.00 -4.81 -0.74
C MET A 154 -13.23 -3.89 -0.88
N LEU A 155 -13.05 -2.66 -1.39
CA LEU A 155 -14.17 -1.78 -1.72
C LEU A 155 -15.06 -2.35 -2.83
N LEU A 156 -14.49 -3.03 -3.83
CA LEU A 156 -15.25 -3.77 -4.86
C LEU A 156 -16.02 -4.96 -4.26
N VAL A 157 -15.43 -5.69 -3.30
CA VAL A 157 -16.10 -6.80 -2.62
C VAL A 157 -17.28 -6.31 -1.77
N MET A 158 -17.09 -5.24 -0.99
CA MET A 158 -18.19 -4.54 -0.31
C MET A 158 -19.20 -3.97 -1.33
N GLY A 159 -18.68 -3.59 -2.49
CA GLY A 159 -19.31 -3.20 -3.74
C GLY A 159 -20.41 -4.12 -4.28
N GLY A 160 -20.28 -5.42 -3.99
CA GLY A 160 -20.97 -6.48 -4.74
C GLY A 160 -20.42 -6.67 -6.17
N ALA A 161 -19.11 -6.48 -6.38
CA ALA A 161 -18.48 -6.40 -7.71
C ALA A 161 -18.76 -7.59 -8.66
N PHE A 162 -19.10 -8.77 -8.15
CA PHE A 162 -19.45 -9.92 -8.99
C PHE A 162 -20.85 -9.84 -9.64
N ALA A 163 -21.63 -8.79 -9.34
CA ALA A 163 -22.97 -8.57 -9.88
C ALA A 163 -23.10 -7.27 -10.72
N VAL A 164 -21.98 -6.70 -11.18
CA VAL A 164 -21.95 -5.39 -11.85
C VAL A 164 -22.52 -5.47 -13.27
N ARG A 165 -23.56 -4.67 -13.55
CA ARG A 165 -24.05 -4.42 -14.92
C ARG A 165 -23.40 -3.15 -15.47
N ARG A 166 -23.29 -3.02 -16.80
CA ARG A 166 -22.69 -1.82 -17.46
C ARG A 166 -23.29 -0.50 -16.97
N ARG A 167 -24.59 -0.48 -16.65
CA ARG A 167 -25.32 0.70 -16.13
C ARG A 167 -24.85 1.13 -14.74
N ASP A 168 -24.28 0.21 -13.96
CA ASP A 168 -23.84 0.47 -12.60
C ASP A 168 -22.41 1.07 -12.53
N LEU A 169 -21.72 1.21 -13.67
CA LEU A 169 -20.36 1.75 -13.75
C LEU A 169 -20.32 3.28 -13.66
N LEU A 170 -21.40 3.97 -14.05
CA LEU A 170 -21.46 5.44 -14.10
C LEU A 170 -22.54 6.03 -13.19
N GLY A 171 -23.40 5.18 -12.61
CA GLY A 171 -24.48 5.60 -11.72
C GLY A 171 -23.99 5.98 -10.31
N ALA A 172 -24.81 6.74 -9.59
CA ALA A 172 -24.61 6.98 -8.17
C ALA A 172 -24.63 5.64 -7.40
N TYR A 173 -23.46 5.19 -6.95
CA TYR A 173 -23.32 3.92 -6.26
C TYR A 173 -23.90 4.02 -4.84
N LYS A 174 -24.97 3.25 -4.57
CA LYS A 174 -25.48 3.02 -3.22
C LYS A 174 -24.95 1.69 -2.72
N GLU A 175 -24.24 1.72 -1.61
CA GLU A 175 -23.67 0.50 -1.06
C GLU A 175 -24.78 -0.45 -0.57
N PRO A 176 -24.67 -1.75 -0.88
CA PRO A 176 -25.56 -2.72 -0.27
C PRO A 176 -25.26 -2.78 1.24
N GLU A 177 -26.26 -3.18 2.01
CA GLU A 177 -26.04 -3.48 3.43
C GLU A 177 -25.04 -4.65 3.56
N ILE A 178 -24.04 -4.47 4.43
CA ILE A 178 -22.99 -5.48 4.59
C ILE A 178 -23.55 -6.76 5.24
N LYS A 179 -23.25 -7.91 4.61
CA LYS A 179 -23.58 -9.24 5.14
C LYS A 179 -22.45 -9.73 6.04
N GLU A 180 -22.75 -10.61 6.98
CA GLU A 180 -21.73 -11.29 7.82
C GLU A 180 -20.69 -12.01 6.97
N SER A 181 -21.14 -12.72 5.93
CA SER A 181 -20.24 -13.38 4.98
C SER A 181 -19.30 -12.40 4.30
N THR A 182 -19.76 -11.18 4.00
CA THR A 182 -18.90 -10.13 3.43
C THR A 182 -17.90 -9.65 4.47
N ILE A 183 -18.29 -9.49 5.73
CA ILE A 183 -17.34 -9.15 6.82
C ILE A 183 -16.26 -10.22 6.95
N ASP A 184 -16.62 -11.50 6.86
CA ASP A 184 -15.68 -12.63 6.91
C ASP A 184 -14.71 -12.61 5.72
N THR A 185 -15.22 -12.37 4.50
CA THR A 185 -14.39 -12.22 3.30
C THR A 185 -13.43 -11.04 3.44
N ILE A 186 -13.92 -9.85 3.85
CA ILE A 186 -13.08 -8.67 4.03
C ILE A 186 -12.00 -8.94 5.08
N PHE A 187 -12.36 -9.57 6.20
CA PHE A 187 -11.39 -9.93 7.23
C PHE A 187 -10.30 -10.87 6.69
N PHE A 188 -10.68 -11.89 5.91
CA PHE A 188 -9.73 -12.78 5.27
C PHE A 188 -8.81 -12.03 4.30
N LEU A 189 -9.36 -11.14 3.48
CA LEU A 189 -8.59 -10.31 2.55
C LEU A 189 -7.63 -9.37 3.30
N CYS A 190 -8.03 -8.78 4.43
CA CYS A 190 -7.13 -7.99 5.25
C CYS A 190 -5.98 -8.84 5.81
N LYS A 191 -6.27 -10.07 6.31
CA LYS A 191 -5.22 -11.00 6.76
C LYS A 191 -4.25 -11.32 5.63
N LEU A 192 -4.76 -11.62 4.45
CA LEU A 192 -3.95 -11.92 3.28
C LEU A 192 -3.07 -10.71 2.91
N CYS A 193 -3.64 -9.51 2.79
CA CYS A 193 -2.89 -8.33 2.38
C CYS A 193 -1.84 -7.93 3.44
N LEU A 194 -2.18 -7.94 4.73
CA LEU A 194 -1.22 -7.63 5.80
C LEU A 194 -0.12 -8.70 5.88
N GLY A 195 -0.47 -9.97 5.72
CA GLY A 195 0.50 -11.07 5.67
C GLY A 195 1.46 -10.94 4.49
N LEU A 196 0.93 -10.75 3.27
CA LEU A 196 1.73 -10.54 2.07
C LEU A 196 2.63 -9.32 2.18
N LEU A 197 2.12 -8.24 2.76
CA LEU A 197 2.88 -7.01 2.95
C LEU A 197 4.06 -7.21 3.90
N LEU A 198 3.82 -7.81 5.07
CA LEU A 198 4.86 -8.10 6.05
C LEU A 198 5.88 -9.11 5.51
N ILE A 199 5.43 -10.16 4.82
CA ILE A 199 6.32 -11.17 4.22
C ILE A 199 7.13 -10.58 3.06
N GLY A 200 6.50 -9.74 2.23
CA GLY A 200 7.16 -9.00 1.15
C GLY A 200 8.24 -8.09 1.68
N HIS A 201 7.92 -7.27 2.70
CA HIS A 201 8.87 -6.37 3.34
C HIS A 201 10.01 -7.14 4.03
N ALA A 202 9.67 -8.22 4.72
CA ALA A 202 10.64 -9.11 5.36
C ALA A 202 11.67 -9.66 4.37
N GLY A 203 11.25 -10.01 3.14
CA GLY A 203 12.14 -10.45 2.08
C GLY A 203 13.23 -9.43 1.74
N PHE A 204 12.94 -8.12 1.86
CA PHE A 204 13.98 -7.09 1.72
C PHE A 204 15.01 -7.12 2.84
N GLY A 205 14.60 -7.55 4.03
CA GLY A 205 15.47 -7.67 5.18
C GLY A 205 16.38 -8.88 5.08
N PHE A 206 15.79 -10.09 5.04
CA PHE A 206 16.54 -11.34 5.20
C PHE A 206 17.06 -11.97 3.91
N VAL A 207 16.52 -11.62 2.74
CA VAL A 207 17.04 -12.11 1.43
C VAL A 207 17.90 -11.05 0.77
N VAL A 208 17.37 -9.84 0.65
CA VAL A 208 18.00 -8.78 -0.16
C VAL A 208 18.97 -7.94 0.65
N GLN A 209 18.73 -7.76 1.95
CA GLN A 209 19.48 -6.85 2.83
C GLN A 209 19.57 -5.44 2.20
N LYS A 210 18.42 -4.92 1.77
CA LYS A 210 18.32 -3.71 0.94
C LYS A 210 19.01 -2.52 1.64
N GLN A 211 20.01 -1.91 0.98
CA GLN A 211 20.79 -0.80 1.53
C GLN A 211 19.92 0.34 2.06
N MET A 212 18.85 0.70 1.35
CA MET A 212 17.90 1.73 1.79
C MET A 212 17.30 1.45 3.18
N LEU A 213 17.08 0.18 3.55
CA LEU A 213 16.62 -0.16 4.90
C LEU A 213 17.73 0.08 5.93
N ILE A 214 18.99 -0.21 5.61
CA ILE A 214 20.12 0.10 6.48
C ILE A 214 20.19 1.62 6.71
N ASP A 215 20.09 2.39 5.63
CA ASP A 215 20.14 3.86 5.64
C ASP A 215 19.02 4.45 6.52
N HIS A 216 17.82 3.86 6.51
CA HIS A 216 16.72 4.26 7.40
C HIS A 216 17.08 4.22 8.88
N TRP A 217 17.68 3.11 9.33
CA TRP A 217 18.06 2.97 10.74
C TRP A 217 19.27 3.85 11.07
N GLN A 218 20.22 3.98 10.15
CA GLN A 218 21.37 4.88 10.32
C GLN A 218 20.94 6.35 10.40
N SER A 219 19.88 6.75 9.70
CA SER A 219 19.34 8.13 9.75
C SER A 219 18.87 8.57 11.14
N ILE A 220 18.52 7.62 12.01
CA ILE A 220 18.11 7.88 13.40
C ILE A 220 19.21 7.53 14.41
N GLY A 221 20.45 7.31 13.95
CA GLY A 221 21.62 7.06 14.78
C GLY A 221 21.80 5.59 15.21
N VAL A 222 21.06 4.65 14.62
CA VAL A 222 21.26 3.22 14.88
C VAL A 222 22.36 2.69 13.95
N ASN A 223 23.38 2.06 14.53
CA ASN A 223 24.45 1.39 13.77
C ASN A 223 23.93 0.09 13.15
N ALA A 224 23.05 0.22 12.15
CA ALA A 224 22.50 -0.90 11.40
C ALA A 224 23.49 -1.38 10.36
N ASP A 225 23.53 -2.70 10.18
CA ASP A 225 24.24 -3.41 9.13
C ASP A 225 23.33 -4.46 8.49
N ALA A 226 23.89 -5.27 7.57
CA ALA A 226 23.16 -6.32 6.88
C ALA A 226 22.60 -7.39 7.85
N ALA A 227 23.33 -7.72 8.92
CA ALA A 227 22.88 -8.71 9.91
C ALA A 227 21.70 -8.18 10.72
N PHE A 228 21.76 -6.91 11.14
CA PHE A 228 20.67 -6.23 11.84
C PHE A 228 19.39 -6.19 11.00
N ILE A 229 19.50 -5.78 9.74
CA ILE A 229 18.34 -5.74 8.82
C ILE A 229 17.80 -7.14 8.51
N SER A 230 18.66 -8.15 8.43
CA SER A 230 18.22 -9.54 8.29
C SER A 230 17.41 -10.03 9.49
N GLN A 231 17.80 -9.68 10.71
CA GLN A 231 17.05 -10.04 11.93
C GLN A 231 15.67 -9.37 11.98
N ILE A 232 15.59 -8.10 11.58
CA ILE A 232 14.32 -7.40 11.42
C ILE A 232 13.45 -8.13 10.39
N GLY A 233 14.03 -8.50 9.25
CA GLY A 233 13.33 -9.26 8.21
C GLY A 233 12.72 -10.55 8.76
N TYR A 234 13.49 -11.39 9.46
CA TYR A 234 12.94 -12.62 10.05
C TYR A 234 11.83 -12.35 11.08
N THR A 235 11.94 -11.26 11.84
CA THR A 235 10.93 -10.87 12.82
C THR A 235 9.62 -10.45 12.14
N GLU A 236 9.69 -9.66 11.07
CA GLU A 236 8.53 -9.28 10.27
C GLU A 236 7.89 -10.48 9.56
N PHE A 237 8.71 -11.41 9.05
CA PHE A 237 8.23 -12.65 8.45
C PHE A 237 7.42 -13.48 9.45
N ALA A 238 7.96 -13.69 10.66
CA ALA A 238 7.27 -14.39 11.73
C ALA A 238 5.98 -13.68 12.12
N LEU A 239 6.00 -12.35 12.26
CA LEU A 239 4.81 -11.55 12.56
C LEU A 239 3.73 -11.70 11.48
N GLY A 240 4.10 -11.67 10.20
CA GLY A 240 3.20 -11.89 9.08
C GLY A 240 2.52 -13.26 9.13
N ILE A 241 3.28 -14.32 9.39
CA ILE A 241 2.73 -15.68 9.57
C ILE A 241 1.80 -15.75 10.79
N MET A 242 2.23 -15.23 11.94
CA MET A 242 1.43 -15.27 13.17
C MET A 242 0.09 -14.54 12.99
N ILE A 243 0.08 -13.37 12.35
CA ILE A 243 -1.17 -12.64 12.06
C ILE A 243 -2.04 -13.40 11.08
N PHE A 244 -1.45 -14.02 10.05
CA PHE A 244 -2.22 -14.80 9.08
C PHE A 244 -2.86 -16.04 9.71
N LEU A 245 -2.18 -16.72 10.63
CA LEU A 245 -2.72 -17.90 11.31
C LEU A 245 -3.67 -17.51 12.46
N ALA A 246 -3.27 -16.56 13.28
CA ALA A 246 -3.96 -16.16 14.51
C ALA A 246 -4.05 -14.62 14.63
N PRO A 247 -4.99 -13.96 13.92
CA PRO A 247 -5.12 -12.50 13.91
C PRO A 247 -5.75 -11.98 15.21
N ILE A 248 -5.00 -12.03 16.31
CA ILE A 248 -5.42 -11.49 17.61
C ILE A 248 -5.11 -9.99 17.69
N ARG A 249 -5.93 -9.26 18.46
CA ARG A 249 -5.84 -7.80 18.58
C ARG A 249 -4.43 -7.29 18.94
N PRO A 250 -3.69 -7.88 19.90
CA PRO A 250 -2.34 -7.41 20.22
C PRO A 250 -1.36 -7.48 19.05
N LEU A 251 -1.38 -8.56 18.26
CA LEU A 251 -0.48 -8.70 17.10
C LEU A 251 -0.78 -7.66 16.01
N ILE A 252 -2.06 -7.33 15.80
CA ILE A 252 -2.45 -6.33 14.81
C ILE A 252 -2.06 -4.92 15.26
N ILE A 253 -2.20 -4.61 16.56
CA ILE A 253 -1.72 -3.34 17.12
C ILE A 253 -0.20 -3.24 17.01
N LEU A 254 0.52 -4.34 17.31
CA LEU A 254 1.96 -4.41 17.13
C LEU A 254 2.36 -4.14 15.67
N ALA A 255 1.72 -4.81 14.70
CA ALA A 255 1.99 -4.61 13.28
C ALA A 255 1.68 -3.17 12.83
N LEU A 256 0.56 -2.59 13.28
CA LEU A 256 0.21 -1.20 12.98
C LEU A 256 1.25 -0.22 13.52
N GLY A 257 1.63 -0.36 14.80
CA GLY A 257 2.63 0.51 15.42
C GLY A 257 4.02 0.34 14.79
N TRP A 258 4.41 -0.90 14.53
CA TRP A 258 5.66 -1.25 13.86
C TRP A 258 5.74 -0.61 12.47
N LYS A 259 4.72 -0.81 11.63
CA LYS A 259 4.71 -0.26 10.27
C LYS A 259 4.63 1.26 10.25
N LEU A 260 3.82 1.87 11.13
CA LEU A 260 3.81 3.34 11.27
C LEU A 260 5.20 3.89 11.58
N PHE A 261 5.94 3.22 12.47
CA PHE A 261 7.30 3.61 12.84
C PHE A 261 8.30 3.37 11.71
N THR A 262 8.38 2.16 11.17
CA THR A 262 9.39 1.81 10.16
C THR A 262 9.21 2.56 8.86
N GLU A 263 7.96 2.77 8.43
CA GLU A 263 7.72 3.55 7.22
C GLU A 263 7.98 5.04 7.41
N PHE A 264 7.87 5.55 8.64
CA PHE A 264 8.20 6.94 8.92
C PHE A 264 9.70 7.21 8.75
N LEU A 265 10.56 6.18 8.85
CA LEU A 265 12.01 6.31 8.66
C LEU A 265 12.42 6.79 7.25
N TYR A 266 11.53 6.70 6.26
CA TYR A 266 11.76 7.30 4.94
C TYR A 266 11.91 8.83 4.99
N VAL A 267 11.29 9.48 5.99
CA VAL A 267 11.34 10.94 6.17
C VAL A 267 12.71 11.41 6.66
N PRO A 268 13.25 10.94 7.80
CA PRO A 268 14.59 11.33 8.26
C PRO A 268 15.72 10.81 7.36
N ALA A 269 15.51 9.71 6.63
CA ALA A 269 16.54 9.14 5.75
C ALA A 269 16.72 9.86 4.42
N ASP A 270 15.90 10.88 4.11
CA ASP A 270 15.95 11.68 2.88
C ASP A 270 16.09 10.81 1.61
N THR A 271 15.25 9.77 1.51
CA THR A 271 15.35 8.72 0.48
C THR A 271 15.26 9.23 -0.96
N VAL A 272 14.69 10.42 -1.16
CA VAL A 272 14.90 11.24 -2.35
C VAL A 272 15.76 12.43 -1.94
N SER A 273 17.06 12.35 -2.23
CA SER A 273 18.05 13.28 -1.71
C SER A 273 17.72 14.74 -2.05
N GLY A 274 17.78 15.61 -1.05
CA GLY A 274 17.54 17.05 -1.19
C GLY A 274 16.07 17.45 -1.19
N MET A 275 15.13 16.52 -0.98
CA MET A 275 13.69 16.79 -0.99
C MET A 275 13.11 17.04 0.39
N GLY A 276 13.82 16.71 1.47
CA GLY A 276 13.48 17.08 2.83
C GLY A 276 12.07 16.68 3.23
N VAL A 277 11.22 17.67 3.56
CA VAL A 277 9.82 17.45 4.01
C VAL A 277 8.98 16.72 2.97
N VAL A 278 9.30 16.80 1.68
CA VAL A 278 8.55 16.12 0.61
C VAL A 278 8.63 14.59 0.75
N ASN A 279 9.65 14.04 1.42
CA ASN A 279 9.71 12.60 1.72
C ASN A 279 8.55 12.11 2.60
N ILE A 280 7.73 12.99 3.20
CA ILE A 280 6.47 12.60 3.84
C ILE A 280 5.54 11.84 2.87
N PHE A 281 5.64 12.09 1.57
CA PHE A 281 4.85 11.36 0.58
C PHE A 281 5.27 9.89 0.43
N GLU A 282 6.46 9.48 0.88
CA GLU A 282 6.85 8.07 1.02
C GLU A 282 6.00 7.38 2.08
N TRP A 283 5.80 8.07 3.21
CA TRP A 283 4.97 7.58 4.30
C TRP A 283 3.49 7.54 3.93
N ILE A 284 3.02 8.54 3.16
CA ILE A 284 1.65 8.63 2.66
C ILE A 284 1.36 7.55 1.60
N GLU A 285 2.30 7.26 0.68
CA GLU A 285 2.07 6.26 -0.37
C GLU A 285 1.88 4.84 0.19
N ARG A 286 2.32 4.58 1.42
CA ARG A 286 2.21 3.31 2.15
C ARG A 286 1.06 3.25 3.12
N TRP A 287 0.03 4.07 2.91
CA TRP A 287 -1.14 4.05 3.80
C TRP A 287 -1.81 2.69 3.91
N GLY A 288 -1.65 1.83 2.89
CA GLY A 288 -2.04 0.41 2.92
C GLY A 288 -1.59 -0.33 4.17
N ASP A 289 -0.37 -0.05 4.61
CA ASP A 289 0.32 -0.67 5.74
C ASP A 289 -0.36 -0.34 7.08
N TYR A 290 -1.11 0.77 7.15
CA TYR A 290 -1.79 1.23 8.36
C TYR A 290 -3.30 1.02 8.27
N GLY A 291 -3.88 1.26 7.08
CA GLY A 291 -5.30 1.15 6.83
C GLY A 291 -5.84 -0.27 6.93
N ILE A 292 -5.06 -1.25 6.46
CA ILE A 292 -5.44 -2.66 6.54
C ILE A 292 -5.53 -3.15 8.00
N PRO A 293 -4.48 -3.02 8.85
CA PRO A 293 -4.59 -3.43 10.24
C PRO A 293 -5.67 -2.64 11.00
N LEU A 294 -5.88 -1.35 10.69
CA LEU A 294 -6.97 -0.56 11.25
C LEU A 294 -8.35 -1.17 10.93
N ALA A 295 -8.59 -1.56 9.68
CA ALA A 295 -9.82 -2.25 9.28
C ALA A 295 -10.01 -3.58 10.04
N MET A 296 -8.93 -4.35 10.25
CA MET A 296 -8.98 -5.59 11.02
C MET A 296 -9.34 -5.35 12.49
N LEU A 297 -8.82 -4.28 13.11
CA LEU A 297 -9.14 -3.92 14.49
C LEU A 297 -10.63 -3.61 14.68
N TYR A 298 -11.25 -2.90 13.74
CA TYR A 298 -12.70 -2.67 13.76
C TYR A 298 -13.49 -3.97 13.67
N ILE A 299 -13.12 -4.88 12.75
CA ILE A 299 -13.81 -6.17 12.60
C ILE A 299 -13.66 -7.03 13.86
N LEU A 300 -12.47 -7.09 14.46
CA LEU A 300 -12.24 -7.83 15.69
C LEU A 300 -13.06 -7.26 16.85
N ALA A 301 -13.11 -5.94 16.98
CA ALA A 301 -13.89 -5.29 18.03
C ALA A 301 -15.39 -5.53 17.86
N TYR A 302 -15.89 -5.45 16.62
CA TYR A 302 -17.26 -5.80 16.28
C TYR A 302 -17.60 -7.24 16.68
N ARG A 303 -16.75 -8.21 16.29
CA ARG A 303 -16.95 -9.63 16.63
C ARG A 303 -16.88 -9.89 18.14
N ALA A 304 -15.97 -9.22 18.84
CA ALA A 304 -15.86 -9.33 20.29
C ALA A 304 -17.15 -8.85 20.97
N LYS A 305 -17.72 -7.72 20.54
CA LYS A 305 -18.98 -7.22 21.08
C LYS A 305 -20.16 -8.15 20.77
N LYS A 306 -20.20 -8.77 19.59
CA LYS A 306 -21.29 -9.69 19.19
C LYS A 306 -21.28 -11.00 19.98
N LYS A 307 -20.13 -11.40 20.52
CA LYS A 307 -19.97 -12.61 21.35
C LYS A 307 -20.22 -12.37 22.84
N ALA A 308 -20.21 -11.11 23.29
CA ALA A 308 -20.40 -10.70 24.68
C ALA A 308 -21.88 -10.40 24.95
#